data_AF-A0A845PSM3-F1
#
_entry.id   AF-A0A845PSM3-F1
#
_cell.length_a   1.000
_cell.length_b   1.000
_cell.length_c   1.000
_cell.angle_alpha   90.00
_cell.angle_beta   90.00
_cell.angle_gamma   90.00
#
_symmetry.space_group_name_H-M   'P 1'
#
loop_
_entity.id
_entity.type
_entity.pdbx_description
1 polymer ?
#
loop_
_entity_poly.entity_id
_entity_poly.type
_entity_poly.pdbx_seq_one_letter_code
_entity_poly.pdbx_strand_id
1 'polypeptide(L)' 'RKVWIGLLLLNKRKLDISSVQLDGIHTPSRMGGEKLGYQGRKKAKTTNSIFLCDNQGQMLAMGSPKS' A
#
# COMPACT_ATOMS: atom_id res chain seq x y z
N ARG A 1 -9.81 -0.32 11.36
CA ARG A 1 -10.27 -1.02 10.12
C ARG A 1 -11.62 -0.51 9.59
N LYS A 2 -12.65 -0.36 10.43
CA LYS A 2 -14.02 0.01 10.00
C LYS A 2 -14.14 1.39 9.34
N VAL A 3 -13.40 2.40 9.80
CA VAL A 3 -13.47 3.78 9.26
C VAL A 3 -13.10 3.83 7.78
N TRP A 4 -11.98 3.21 7.39
CA TRP A 4 -11.51 3.20 6.01
C TRP A 4 -12.51 2.53 5.06
N ILE A 5 -13.02 1.36 5.45
CA ILE A 5 -14.04 0.65 4.68
C ILE A 5 -15.31 1.50 4.57
N GLY A 6 -15.72 2.16 5.65
CA GLY A 6 -16.87 3.08 5.65
C GLY A 6 -16.69 4.26 4.68
N LEU A 7 -15.50 4.88 4.65
CA LEU A 7 -15.18 5.96 3.72
C LEU A 7 -15.24 5.51 2.26
N LEU A 8 -14.69 4.33 1.94
CA LEU A 8 -14.77 3.75 0.61
C LEU A 8 -16.22 3.46 0.20
N LEU A 9 -17.03 2.91 1.10
CA LEU A 9 -18.44 2.63 0.83
C LEU A 9 -19.25 3.91 0.59
N LEU A 10 -19.05 4.95 1.40
CA LEU A 10 -19.69 6.26 1.23
C LEU A 10 -19.33 6.91 -0.11
N ASN A 11 -18.12 6.65 -0.62
CA ASN A 11 -17.62 7.22 -1.87
C ASN A 11 -17.54 6.18 -2.99
N LYS A 12 -18.25 5.05 -2.91
CA LYS A 12 -18.13 3.92 -3.87
C LYS A 12 -18.28 4.36 -5.33
N ARG A 13 -19.15 5.34 -5.60
CA ARG A 13 -19.37 5.90 -6.95
C ARG A 13 -18.16 6.64 -7.54
N LYS A 14 -17.19 7.03 -6.70
CA LYS A 14 -15.95 7.72 -7.11
C LYS A 14 -14.79 6.74 -7.36
N LEU A 15 -14.95 5.47 -6.99
CA LEU A 15 -13.92 4.45 -7.17
C LEU A 15 -14.06 3.83 -8.56
N ASP A 16 -12.98 3.84 -9.33
CA ASP A 16 -12.94 3.19 -10.64
C ASP A 16 -12.41 1.76 -10.48
N ILE A 17 -13.32 0.82 -10.25
CA ILE A 17 -13.02 -0.60 -10.04
C ILE A 17 -13.18 -1.40 -11.35
N SER A 18 -13.10 -0.75 -12.51
CA SER A 18 -13.09 -1.45 -13.81
C SER A 18 -11.80 -2.25 -14.02
N SER A 19 -10.71 -1.79 -13.41
CA SER A 19 -9.42 -2.45 -13.28
C SER A 19 -8.88 -2.24 -11.88
N VAL A 20 -8.01 -3.14 -11.44
CA VAL A 20 -7.38 -3.06 -10.12
C VAL A 20 -5.89 -3.36 -10.26
N GLN A 21 -5.07 -2.49 -9.70
CA GLN A 21 -3.63 -2.57 -9.77
C GLN A 21 -3.09 -3.22 -8.50
N LEU A 22 -2.19 -4.18 -8.70
CA LEU A 22 -1.42 -4.83 -7.65
C LEU A 22 0.04 -4.47 -7.85
N ASP A 23 0.59 -3.65 -6.97
CA ASP A 23 1.99 -3.23 -7.05
C ASP A 23 2.74 -3.47 -5.74
N GLY A 24 4.00 -3.86 -5.87
CA GLY A 24 4.92 -4.11 -4.77
C GLY A 24 5.86 -2.93 -4.60
N ILE A 25 5.76 -2.22 -3.48
CA ILE A 25 6.66 -1.10 -3.19
C ILE A 25 7.78 -1.53 -2.25
N HIS A 26 8.94 -0.88 -2.41
CA HIS A 26 9.97 -0.81 -1.39
C HIS A 26 10.04 0.60 -0.83
N THR A 27 9.42 0.81 0.33
CA THR A 27 9.35 2.12 0.99
C THR A 27 10.44 2.22 2.06
N PRO A 28 11.34 3.23 2.00
CA PRO A 28 12.30 3.47 3.07
C PRO A 28 11.60 3.72 4.40
N SER A 29 12.03 3.03 5.45
CA SER A 29 11.60 3.34 6.81
C SER A 29 12.69 4.04 7.59
N ARG A 30 12.39 5.26 8.03
CA ARG A 30 13.32 6.09 8.82
C ARG A 30 13.20 5.87 10.33
N MET A 31 12.06 5.37 10.80
CA MET A 31 11.75 5.24 12.25
C MET A 31 11.62 3.78 12.71
N GLY A 32 12.21 2.83 11.99
CA GLY A 32 12.05 1.41 12.31
C GLY A 32 10.69 0.87 11.85
N GLY A 33 10.32 -0.32 12.34
CA GLY A 33 9.13 -1.04 11.88
C GLY A 33 9.34 -2.55 12.01
N GLU A 34 8.24 -3.29 12.02
CA GLU A 34 8.28 -4.72 12.36
C GLU A 34 8.98 -5.59 11.31
N LYS A 35 9.01 -5.17 10.03
CA LYS A 35 9.58 -5.95 8.92
C LYS A 35 10.37 -5.06 7.98
N LEU A 36 11.68 -4.97 8.23
CA LEU A 36 12.60 -4.12 7.49
C LEU A 36 13.82 -4.91 7.01
N GLY A 37 14.16 -4.74 5.73
CA GLY A 37 15.40 -5.22 5.13
C GLY A 37 16.23 -4.06 4.59
N TYR A 38 17.56 -4.18 4.56
CA TYR A 38 18.40 -3.19 3.89
C TYR A 38 18.31 -3.36 2.37
N GLN A 39 18.01 -2.29 1.65
CA GLN A 39 17.97 -2.28 0.19
C GLN A 39 19.16 -1.46 -0.33
N GLY A 40 20.15 -2.13 -0.95
CA GLY A 40 21.33 -1.50 -1.59
C GLY A 40 21.05 -0.44 -2.66
N ARG A 41 20.09 -0.66 -3.57
CA ARG A 41 19.66 0.35 -4.57
C ARG A 41 19.11 1.62 -3.92
N LYS A 42 18.41 1.49 -2.78
CA LYS A 42 17.84 2.63 -2.05
C LYS A 42 18.76 3.16 -0.94
N LYS A 43 19.85 2.44 -0.65
CA LYS A 43 20.81 2.68 0.43
C LYS A 43 20.14 2.95 1.79
N ALA A 44 19.04 2.25 2.07
CA ALA A 44 18.25 2.46 3.28
C ALA A 44 17.57 1.15 3.73
N LYS A 45 17.18 1.09 5.01
CA LYS A 45 16.22 0.07 5.47
C LYS A 45 14.86 0.36 4.84
N THR A 46 14.30 -0.61 4.13
CA THR A 46 13.00 -0.52 3.46
C THR A 46 12.07 -1.61 3.97
N THR A 47 10.78 -1.35 3.98
CA THR A 47 9.74 -2.39 4.06
C THR A 47 9.24 -2.68 2.66
N ASN A 48 9.08 -3.95 2.32
CA ASN A 48 8.30 -4.36 1.16
C ASN A 48 6.83 -4.41 1.55
N SER A 49 5.94 -3.82 0.76
CA SER A 49 4.49 -3.95 0.94
C SER A 49 3.82 -4.06 -0.41
N ILE A 50 2.75 -4.85 -0.48
CA ILE A 50 1.89 -4.93 -1.66
C ILE A 50 0.68 -4.02 -1.45
N PHE A 51 0.36 -3.22 -2.46
CA PHE A 51 -0.83 -2.38 -2.47
C PHE A 51 -1.83 -2.82 -3.52
N LEU A 52 -3.10 -2.66 -3.19
CA LEU A 52 -4.24 -2.79 -4.10
C LEU A 52 -4.76 -1.39 -4.36
N CYS A 53 -4.83 -0.96 -5.61
CA CYS A 53 -5.35 0.35 -6.01
C CYS A 53 -6.44 0.21 -7.06
N ASP A 54 -7.35 1.17 -7.11
CA ASP A 54 -8.29 1.32 -8.20
C ASP A 54 -7.60 1.85 -9.47
N ASN A 55 -8.34 1.87 -10.59
CA ASN A 55 -7.79 2.26 -11.89
C ASN A 55 -7.23 3.70 -11.92
N GLN A 56 -7.65 4.57 -11.01
CA GLN A 56 -7.16 5.95 -10.88
C GLN A 56 -6.03 6.10 -9.85
N GLY A 57 -5.58 5.00 -9.24
CA GLY A 57 -4.50 4.97 -8.27
C GLY A 57 -4.94 5.19 -6.82
N GLN A 58 -6.24 5.24 -6.53
CA GLN A 58 -6.73 5.28 -5.16
C GLN A 58 -6.41 3.94 -4.49
N MET A 59 -5.53 3.98 -3.47
CA MET A 59 -5.26 2.80 -2.64
C MET A 59 -6.56 2.32 -2.00
N LEU A 60 -6.81 1.01 -2.08
CA LEU A 60 -7.97 0.32 -1.50
C LEU A 60 -7.55 -0.52 -0.29
N ALA A 61 -6.40 -1.19 -0.40
CA ALA A 61 -5.85 -2.05 0.64
C ALA A 61 -4.33 -2.14 0.58
N MET A 62 -3.73 -2.52 1.70
CA MET A 62 -2.30 -2.84 1.81
C MET A 62 -2.17 -4.24 2.41
N GLY A 63 -1.34 -5.08 1.80
CA GLY A 63 -0.94 -6.37 2.34
C GLY A 63 -0.03 -6.21 3.56
N SER A 64 0.14 -7.29 4.33
CA SER A 64 1.08 -7.26 5.44
C SER A 64 2.49 -6.99 4.94
N PRO A 65 3.25 -6.08 5.59
CA PRO A 65 4.61 -5.80 5.18
C PRO A 65 5.48 -7.07 5.26
N LYS A 66 6.53 -7.10 4.44
CA LYS A 66 7.55 -8.14 4.34
C LYS A 66 8.94 -7.48 4.34
N SER A 67 9.92 -8.21 4.90
CA SER A 67 11.32 -7.79 4.88
C SER A 67 11.97 -8.05 3.53
#